data_AF-A0A923QJF0-F1
#
_entry.id   AF-A0A923QJF0-F1
#
_cell.length_a   1.000
_cell.length_b   1.000
_cell.length_c   1.000
_cell.angle_alpha   90.00
_cell.angle_beta   90.00
_cell.angle_gamma   90.00
#
_symmetry.space_group_name_H-M   'P 1'
#
loop_
_entity.id
_entity.type
_entity.pdbx_description
1 polymer ?
#
loop_
_entity_poly.entity_id
_entity_poly.type
_entity_poly.pdbx_seq_one_letter_code
_entity_poly.pdbx_strand_id
1 'polypeptide(L)'
;MLFTRFADKLVPSAAVPLAQTPAAETAAVASPAASAPSASAKPAAMTTAFTPPAESAMPTGDYGKVIRLGQQVFMETGKYAGRYVGNNLSCANCHLDAGRKADSAPLWASFIHYPTFRSKTGQVDTLASRIQGCFQFSMNGKAPAVDDEIITALQTYAFWLAKGAPVGTPVPGSGYPKLKKPAQSADYARGEKVYAQNCALCHGADGLGQRAGDKQVFPPLWGPKSYNWGAGMHQLANASGFIQANMPLGKGGTLSEQDAWDVAVFMNSHERSQDPRFKGSVAETRKKYHDTDDSLYGMTVNGHVLGSP
;
A
#
# COMPACT_ATOMS: atom_id res chain seq x y z
N MET A 1 -4.49 34.68 1.77
CA MET A 1 -3.31 35.54 1.47
C MET A 1 -2.07 34.74 1.86
N LEU A 2 -1.39 34.19 0.85
CA LEU A 2 -0.04 34.57 0.37
C LEU A 2 1.07 33.96 1.24
N PHE A 3 1.77 32.91 0.75
CA PHE A 3 3.05 32.99 0.02
C PHE A 3 4.09 33.84 0.78
N THR A 4 5.27 33.35 1.14
CA THR A 4 6.40 33.26 0.19
C THR A 4 7.64 32.54 0.76
N ARG A 5 8.28 31.75 -0.12
CA ARG A 5 9.72 31.66 -0.43
C ARG A 5 10.77 31.58 0.69
N PHE A 6 11.44 30.42 0.77
CA PHE A 6 12.84 30.34 1.19
C PHE A 6 13.74 30.57 -0.04
N ALA A 7 14.26 31.79 -0.14
CA ALA A 7 15.50 32.10 -0.84
C ALA A 7 16.36 32.92 0.13
N ASP A 8 17.68 32.84 -0.06
CA ASP A 8 18.71 33.68 0.56
C ASP A 8 19.15 33.33 1.98
N LYS A 9 20.18 32.47 2.07
CA LYS A 9 21.33 32.65 2.98
C LYS A 9 22.60 32.09 2.36
N LEU A 10 23.18 32.83 1.41
CA LEU A 10 24.61 32.75 1.11
C LEU A 10 25.32 33.89 1.87
N VAL A 11 26.35 33.52 2.62
CA VAL A 11 27.16 34.42 3.46
C VAL A 11 28.14 35.20 2.57
N PRO A 12 28.37 36.52 2.79
CA PRO A 12 29.31 37.28 1.96
C PRO A 12 30.76 36.97 2.36
N SER A 13 31.57 36.58 1.37
CA SER A 13 33.04 36.45 1.51
C SER A 13 33.70 37.81 1.29
N ALA A 14 34.63 38.16 2.18
CA ALA A 14 35.38 39.41 2.15
C ALA A 14 36.26 39.55 0.90
N ALA A 15 36.35 40.77 0.38
CA ALA A 15 37.17 41.15 -0.77
C ALA A 15 38.66 41.19 -0.41
N VAL A 16 39.50 40.54 -1.24
CA VAL A 16 40.96 40.63 -1.22
C VAL A 16 41.41 41.50 -2.42
N PRO A 17 42.39 42.41 -2.29
CA PRO A 17 42.75 43.33 -3.38
C PRO A 17 43.48 42.61 -4.53
N LEU A 18 43.14 43.00 -5.75
CA LEU A 18 43.74 42.55 -7.01
C LEU A 18 45.16 43.10 -7.20
N ALA A 19 46.15 42.21 -7.27
CA ALA A 19 47.46 42.53 -7.83
C ALA A 19 47.45 42.24 -9.34
N GLN A 20 47.76 43.28 -10.14
CA GLN A 20 47.84 43.20 -11.59
C GLN A 20 49.10 42.43 -12.03
N THR A 21 48.93 41.47 -12.93
CA THR A 21 50.02 40.88 -13.72
C THR A 21 49.61 40.82 -15.19
N PRO A 22 50.59 40.98 -16.12
CA PRO A 22 50.32 41.39 -17.51
C PRO A 22 49.84 40.25 -18.41
N ALA A 23 49.13 40.65 -19.46
CA ALA A 23 48.51 39.81 -20.47
C ALA A 23 49.52 38.95 -21.24
N ALA A 24 49.18 37.67 -21.38
CA ALA A 24 49.75 36.77 -22.38
C ALA A 24 48.60 36.26 -23.27
N GLU A 25 48.72 36.60 -24.54
CA GLU A 25 47.81 36.27 -25.64
C GLU A 25 48.10 34.85 -26.13
N THR A 26 47.12 33.93 -26.10
CA THR A 26 47.16 32.71 -26.93
C THR A 26 45.75 32.20 -27.31
N ALA A 27 45.51 32.24 -28.62
CA ALA A 27 44.74 31.33 -29.48
C ALA A 27 43.33 30.87 -29.07
N ALA A 28 42.34 31.36 -29.82
CA ALA A 28 40.99 30.84 -29.87
C ALA A 28 40.94 29.43 -30.48
N VAL A 29 40.38 28.47 -29.73
CA VAL A 29 39.95 27.17 -30.24
C VAL A 29 38.44 27.24 -30.42
N ALA A 30 37.97 27.10 -31.67
CA ALA A 30 36.55 27.11 -32.01
C ALA A 30 35.83 25.89 -31.40
N SER A 31 34.76 26.14 -30.66
CA SER A 31 33.91 25.11 -30.06
C SER A 31 32.85 24.66 -31.07
N PRO A 32 32.68 23.36 -31.37
CA PRO A 32 31.62 22.90 -32.27
C PRO A 32 30.26 23.00 -31.57
N ALA A 33 29.28 23.56 -32.28
CA ALA A 33 27.91 23.72 -31.82
C ALA A 33 27.29 22.36 -31.45
N ALA A 34 26.97 22.17 -30.18
CA ALA A 34 26.23 21.01 -29.70
C ALA A 34 24.77 21.10 -30.18
N SER A 35 24.37 20.12 -30.97
CA SER A 35 22.99 19.86 -31.37
C SER A 35 22.10 19.61 -30.13
N ALA A 36 20.97 20.30 -30.08
CA ALA A 36 19.99 20.15 -29.00
C ALA A 36 19.44 18.71 -28.95
N PRO A 37 19.22 18.13 -27.76
CA PRO A 37 18.66 16.79 -27.64
C PRO A 37 17.18 16.80 -28.07
N SER A 38 16.86 15.83 -28.93
CA SER A 38 15.50 15.50 -29.37
C SER A 38 14.58 15.24 -28.17
N ALA A 39 13.33 15.72 -28.28
CA ALA A 39 12.30 15.56 -27.28
C ALA A 39 12.12 14.09 -26.87
N SER A 40 12.22 13.84 -25.56
CA SER A 40 12.08 12.53 -24.95
C SER A 40 10.80 11.83 -25.37
N ALA A 41 10.93 10.70 -26.06
CA ALA A 41 9.82 9.79 -26.32
C ALA A 41 9.21 9.34 -24.98
N LYS A 42 7.89 9.49 -24.86
CA LYS A 42 7.11 8.97 -23.72
C LYS A 42 7.34 7.45 -23.65
N PRO A 43 7.71 6.87 -22.48
CA PRO A 43 7.89 5.43 -22.37
C PRO A 43 6.63 4.71 -22.85
N ALA A 44 6.81 3.75 -23.76
CA ALA A 44 5.72 2.91 -24.23
C ALA A 44 5.11 2.18 -23.03
N ALA A 45 3.78 2.30 -22.86
CA ALA A 45 3.07 1.56 -21.84
C ALA A 45 3.28 0.05 -22.09
N MET A 46 3.72 -0.68 -21.06
CA MET A 46 3.80 -2.14 -21.15
C MET A 46 2.39 -2.70 -21.34
N THR A 47 2.18 -3.41 -22.44
CA THR A 47 0.90 -4.06 -22.79
C THR A 47 0.77 -5.46 -22.20
N THR A 48 1.87 -6.04 -21.70
CA THR A 48 1.90 -7.35 -21.04
C THR A 48 2.01 -7.20 -19.52
N ALA A 49 1.42 -8.14 -18.79
CA ALA A 49 1.53 -8.19 -17.34
C ALA A 49 2.99 -8.43 -16.92
N PHE A 50 3.48 -7.64 -15.97
CA PHE A 50 4.83 -7.78 -15.43
C PHE A 50 4.97 -9.09 -14.66
N THR A 51 6.10 -9.78 -14.84
CA THR A 51 6.42 -11.03 -14.14
C THR A 51 7.65 -10.83 -13.26
N PRO A 52 7.53 -10.91 -11.92
CA PRO A 52 8.67 -10.82 -11.01
C PRO A 52 9.66 -11.99 -11.20
N PRO A 53 10.96 -11.82 -10.86
CA PRO A 53 11.95 -12.89 -10.92
C PRO A 53 11.48 -14.12 -10.13
N ALA A 54 11.74 -15.35 -10.60
CA ALA A 54 11.39 -16.57 -9.86
C ALA A 54 12.09 -16.65 -8.48
N GLU A 55 11.47 -17.32 -7.50
CA GLU A 55 12.07 -17.48 -6.16
C GLU A 55 13.43 -18.18 -6.18
N SER A 56 13.62 -19.14 -7.08
CA SER A 56 14.91 -19.82 -7.32
C SER A 56 16.00 -18.88 -7.84
N ALA A 57 15.65 -17.71 -8.37
CA ALA A 57 16.59 -16.69 -8.84
C ALA A 57 16.97 -15.68 -7.74
N MET A 58 16.54 -15.89 -6.49
CA MET A 58 16.98 -15.08 -5.37
C MET A 58 18.51 -15.16 -5.20
N PRO A 59 19.23 -14.03 -5.15
CA PRO A 59 20.68 -14.02 -4.97
C PRO A 59 21.12 -14.78 -3.70
N THR A 60 22.33 -15.29 -3.72
CA THR A 60 23.02 -15.82 -2.53
C THR A 60 23.80 -14.71 -1.82
N GLY A 61 24.46 -15.05 -0.70
CA GLY A 61 25.26 -14.09 0.07
C GLY A 61 24.42 -13.14 0.92
N ASP A 62 25.04 -12.09 1.45
CA ASP A 62 24.42 -11.22 2.46
C ASP A 62 23.24 -10.42 1.90
N TYR A 63 23.33 -9.94 0.66
CA TYR A 63 22.20 -9.29 -0.01
C TYR A 63 20.98 -10.23 -0.16
N GLY A 64 21.23 -11.49 -0.52
CA GLY A 64 20.20 -12.53 -0.59
C GLY A 64 19.53 -12.82 0.75
N LYS A 65 20.29 -12.77 1.86
CA LYS A 65 19.73 -12.94 3.22
C LYS A 65 18.73 -11.84 3.56
N VAL A 66 19.01 -10.59 3.17
CA VAL A 66 18.10 -9.45 3.41
C VAL A 66 16.81 -9.59 2.59
N ILE A 67 16.91 -10.02 1.33
CA ILE A 67 15.71 -10.32 0.50
C ILE A 67 14.87 -11.42 1.17
N ARG A 68 15.52 -12.50 1.62
CA ARG A 68 14.84 -13.61 2.30
C ARG A 68 14.17 -13.17 3.60
N LEU A 69 14.84 -12.35 4.40
CA LEU A 69 14.24 -11.77 5.60
C LEU A 69 13.00 -10.93 5.24
N GLY A 70 13.07 -10.11 4.20
CA GLY A 70 11.92 -9.33 3.73
C GLY A 70 10.73 -10.21 3.34
N GLN A 71 10.97 -11.30 2.59
CA GLN A 71 9.94 -12.28 2.25
C GLN A 71 9.36 -12.97 3.50
N GLN A 72 10.21 -13.35 4.46
CA GLN A 72 9.80 -13.97 5.72
C GLN A 72 8.91 -13.05 6.56
N VAL A 73 9.30 -11.79 6.74
CA VAL A 73 8.46 -10.77 7.38
C VAL A 73 7.14 -10.60 6.63
N PHE A 74 7.16 -10.63 5.31
CA PHE A 74 5.95 -10.45 4.50
C PHE A 74 4.95 -11.60 4.66
N MET A 75 5.46 -12.84 4.73
CA MET A 75 4.65 -14.06 4.81
C MET A 75 4.23 -14.42 6.23
N GLU A 76 5.07 -14.14 7.23
CA GLU A 76 4.87 -14.50 8.64
C GLU A 76 5.14 -13.27 9.54
N THR A 77 4.44 -12.16 9.31
CA THR A 77 4.74 -10.85 9.91
C THR A 77 4.73 -10.89 11.44
N GLY A 78 3.77 -11.60 12.04
CA GLY A 78 3.72 -11.75 13.50
C GLY A 78 4.94 -12.49 14.09
N LYS A 79 5.58 -13.39 13.33
CA LYS A 79 6.73 -14.16 13.78
C LYS A 79 8.03 -13.35 13.71
N TYR A 80 8.27 -12.65 12.60
CA TYR A 80 9.53 -11.93 12.38
C TYR A 80 9.48 -10.45 12.79
N ALA A 81 8.29 -9.86 12.89
CA ALA A 81 8.09 -8.45 13.25
C ALA A 81 7.04 -8.28 14.35
N GLY A 82 6.83 -9.28 15.20
CA GLY A 82 5.75 -9.32 16.21
C GLY A 82 5.70 -8.11 17.14
N ARG A 83 6.85 -7.49 17.47
CA ARG A 83 6.91 -6.25 18.27
C ARG A 83 6.19 -5.05 17.65
N TYR A 84 5.86 -5.12 16.36
CA TYR A 84 5.19 -4.08 15.57
C TYR A 84 3.77 -4.44 15.15
N VAL A 85 3.28 -5.63 15.50
CA VAL A 85 2.00 -6.17 15.04
C VAL A 85 1.05 -6.31 16.22
N GLY A 86 -0.15 -5.73 16.13
CA GLY A 86 -1.17 -5.79 17.17
C GLY A 86 -2.35 -6.70 16.84
N ASN A 87 -2.29 -7.46 15.75
CA ASN A 87 -3.35 -8.34 15.28
C ASN A 87 -2.81 -9.68 14.75
N ASN A 88 -3.67 -10.49 14.11
CA ASN A 88 -3.31 -11.82 13.64
C ASN A 88 -3.06 -11.89 12.12
N LEU A 89 -2.84 -10.73 11.48
CA LEU A 89 -2.61 -10.67 10.04
C LEU A 89 -1.12 -10.82 9.69
N SER A 90 -0.85 -11.02 8.41
CA SER A 90 0.44 -10.90 7.74
C SER A 90 0.25 -10.15 6.42
N CYS A 91 1.31 -9.52 5.90
CA CYS A 91 1.21 -8.75 4.65
C CYS A 91 0.63 -9.59 3.50
N ALA A 92 1.03 -10.87 3.43
CA ALA A 92 0.57 -11.84 2.46
C ALA A 92 -0.94 -12.15 2.49
N ASN A 93 -1.69 -11.76 3.53
CA ASN A 93 -3.13 -11.97 3.58
C ASN A 93 -3.90 -11.05 2.61
N CYS A 94 -3.35 -9.88 2.27
CA CYS A 94 -3.94 -8.96 1.31
C CYS A 94 -3.09 -8.84 0.03
N HIS A 95 -1.80 -9.12 0.14
CA HIS A 95 -0.85 -9.07 -0.96
C HIS A 95 -0.45 -10.49 -1.37
N LEU A 96 -1.31 -11.13 -2.16
CA LEU A 96 -1.25 -12.55 -2.44
C LEU A 96 0.01 -12.97 -3.21
N ASP A 97 0.31 -14.27 -3.16
CA ASP A 97 1.49 -14.89 -3.76
C ASP A 97 2.78 -14.17 -3.31
N ALA A 98 2.95 -13.99 -1.99
CA ALA A 98 4.07 -13.25 -1.42
C ALA A 98 4.27 -11.83 -2.01
N GLY A 99 3.18 -11.16 -2.41
CA GLY A 99 3.22 -9.83 -3.01
C GLY A 99 3.59 -9.83 -4.49
N ARG A 100 3.51 -10.97 -5.17
CA ARG A 100 3.77 -11.12 -6.61
C ARG A 100 2.52 -11.00 -7.46
N LYS A 101 1.36 -11.39 -6.93
CA LYS A 101 0.12 -11.53 -7.71
C LYS A 101 -0.38 -10.17 -8.20
N ALA A 102 -0.50 -10.03 -9.52
CA ALA A 102 -1.22 -8.94 -10.16
C ALA A 102 -2.66 -8.85 -9.61
N ASP A 103 -3.19 -7.63 -9.53
CA ASP A 103 -4.54 -7.33 -9.03
C ASP A 103 -4.75 -7.63 -7.54
N SER A 104 -3.65 -7.86 -6.80
CA SER A 104 -3.60 -8.03 -5.35
C SER A 104 -2.62 -7.05 -4.68
N ALA A 105 -2.52 -5.83 -5.22
CA ALA A 105 -1.59 -4.79 -4.76
C ALA A 105 -0.14 -5.30 -4.64
N PRO A 106 0.47 -5.82 -5.70
CA PRO A 106 1.78 -6.44 -5.63
C PRO A 106 2.91 -5.45 -5.29
N LEU A 107 3.95 -5.95 -4.63
CA LEU A 107 5.08 -5.16 -4.17
C LEU A 107 5.93 -4.59 -5.32
N TRP A 108 6.07 -5.34 -6.41
CA TRP A 108 6.84 -4.88 -7.57
C TRP A 108 6.26 -3.57 -8.14
N ALA A 109 4.93 -3.44 -8.15
CA ALA A 109 4.24 -2.24 -8.61
C ALA A 109 4.43 -1.08 -7.64
N SER A 110 4.42 -1.38 -6.33
CA SER A 110 4.67 -0.37 -5.31
C SER A 110 6.10 0.17 -5.40
N PHE A 111 7.11 -0.67 -5.62
CA PHE A 111 8.49 -0.21 -5.62
C PHE A 111 8.74 0.86 -6.69
N ILE A 112 8.26 0.64 -7.91
CA ILE A 112 8.45 1.59 -9.03
C ILE A 112 7.59 2.84 -8.97
N HIS A 113 6.60 2.88 -8.06
CA HIS A 113 5.63 3.96 -7.95
C HIS A 113 6.02 5.03 -6.91
N TYR A 114 6.81 4.68 -5.91
CA TYR A 114 7.22 5.61 -4.85
C TYR A 114 8.59 6.25 -5.17
N PRO A 115 8.83 7.51 -4.77
CA PRO A 115 7.96 8.38 -3.97
C PRO A 115 6.76 8.95 -4.75
N THR A 116 5.63 9.18 -4.07
CA THR A 116 4.39 9.70 -4.69
C THR A 116 3.56 10.52 -3.71
N PHE A 117 2.80 11.49 -4.22
CA PHE A 117 1.84 12.25 -3.41
C PHE A 117 0.66 11.37 -3.01
N ARG A 118 0.26 11.41 -1.73
CA ARG A 118 -0.88 10.66 -1.23
C ARG A 118 -1.89 11.56 -0.53
N SER A 119 -3.11 11.59 -1.06
CA SER A 119 -4.21 12.38 -0.49
C SER A 119 -4.52 12.02 0.97
N LYS A 120 -4.28 10.77 1.38
CA LYS A 120 -4.46 10.33 2.78
C LYS A 120 -3.54 11.08 3.75
N THR A 121 -2.31 11.41 3.35
CA THR A 121 -1.31 12.08 4.19
C THR A 121 -1.13 13.55 3.84
N GLY A 122 -1.57 13.98 2.65
CA GLY A 122 -1.43 15.35 2.15
C GLY A 122 0.00 15.72 1.78
N GLN A 123 0.87 14.73 1.57
CA GLN A 123 2.30 14.93 1.31
C GLN A 123 2.85 13.85 0.37
N VAL A 124 4.11 14.00 -0.03
CA VAL A 124 4.86 12.96 -0.74
C VAL A 124 5.33 11.90 0.25
N ASP A 125 4.83 10.69 0.10
CA ASP A 125 5.24 9.53 0.89
C ASP A 125 6.39 8.80 0.18
N THR A 126 7.31 8.21 0.95
CA THR A 126 8.30 7.25 0.47
C THR A 126 7.75 5.83 0.57
N LEU A 127 8.46 4.84 0.01
CA LEU A 127 8.09 3.44 0.21
C LEU A 127 8.16 3.06 1.70
N ALA A 128 9.20 3.50 2.42
CA ALA A 128 9.35 3.29 3.86
C ALA A 128 8.14 3.85 4.64
N SER A 129 7.75 5.10 4.41
CA SER A 129 6.60 5.69 5.11
C SER A 129 5.28 5.02 4.73
N ARG A 130 5.16 4.53 3.49
CA ARG A 130 4.02 3.72 3.08
C ARG A 130 3.92 2.39 3.85
N ILE A 131 5.05 1.72 4.04
CA ILE A 131 5.14 0.46 4.81
C ILE A 131 4.85 0.72 6.29
N GLN A 132 5.36 1.80 6.88
CA GLN A 132 5.01 2.21 8.25
C GLN A 132 3.49 2.37 8.43
N GLY A 133 2.83 2.99 7.45
CA GLY A 133 1.36 3.08 7.44
C GLY A 133 0.67 1.71 7.41
N CYS A 134 1.22 0.72 6.70
CA CYS A 134 0.68 -0.65 6.74
C CYS A 134 0.78 -1.26 8.16
N PHE A 135 1.90 -1.07 8.86
CA PHE A 135 2.03 -1.52 10.25
C PHE A 135 1.02 -0.85 11.19
N GLN A 136 0.86 0.47 11.06
CA GLN A 136 -0.08 1.23 11.91
C GLN A 136 -1.55 0.86 11.68
N PHE A 137 -1.92 0.65 10.42
CA PHE A 137 -3.33 0.47 10.06
C PHE A 137 -3.70 -1.01 9.84
N SER A 138 -3.09 -1.64 8.84
CA SER A 138 -3.41 -3.02 8.46
C SER A 138 -2.96 -4.03 9.52
N MET A 139 -1.80 -3.82 10.15
CA MET A 139 -1.28 -4.70 11.21
C MET A 139 -1.73 -4.28 12.62
N ASN A 140 -2.56 -3.23 12.72
CA ASN A 140 -3.05 -2.66 13.97
C ASN A 140 -1.95 -2.48 15.05
N GLY A 141 -0.77 -2.05 14.63
CA GLY A 141 0.40 -2.04 15.50
C GLY A 141 1.15 -0.71 15.46
N LYS A 142 2.45 -0.77 15.69
CA LYS A 142 3.33 0.40 15.72
C LYS A 142 4.25 0.38 14.51
N ALA A 143 4.43 1.52 13.86
CA ALA A 143 5.41 1.65 12.80
C ALA A 143 6.84 1.41 13.32
N PRO A 144 7.64 0.54 12.67
CA PRO A 144 9.09 0.52 12.84
C PRO A 144 9.70 1.86 12.43
N ALA A 145 10.93 2.16 12.85
CA ALA A 145 11.68 3.31 12.34
C ALA A 145 11.93 3.17 10.83
N VAL A 146 12.08 4.28 10.10
CA VAL A 146 12.24 4.26 8.63
C VAL A 146 13.51 3.54 8.16
N ASP A 147 14.52 3.49 9.03
CA ASP A 147 15.81 2.84 8.86
C ASP A 147 15.93 1.51 9.64
N ASP A 148 14.83 1.04 10.26
CA ASP A 148 14.79 -0.26 10.93
C ASP A 148 15.09 -1.40 9.95
N GLU A 149 15.76 -2.44 10.43
CA GLU A 149 16.11 -3.63 9.63
C GLU A 149 14.89 -4.24 8.94
N ILE A 150 13.73 -4.26 9.60
CA ILE A 150 12.48 -4.79 9.06
C ILE A 150 12.00 -3.98 7.85
N ILE A 151 12.08 -2.64 7.92
CA ILE A 151 11.71 -1.77 6.79
C ILE A 151 12.73 -1.95 5.65
N THR A 152 14.02 -1.99 5.97
CA THR A 152 15.09 -2.22 5.00
C THR A 152 14.90 -3.54 4.24
N ALA A 153 14.61 -4.63 4.96
CA ALA A 153 14.38 -5.95 4.38
C ALA A 153 13.15 -5.98 3.47
N LEU A 154 12.02 -5.39 3.91
CA LEU A 154 10.80 -5.30 3.10
C LEU A 154 11.01 -4.47 1.82
N GLN A 155 11.74 -3.35 1.89
CA GLN A 155 12.06 -2.54 0.72
C GLN A 155 12.98 -3.29 -0.25
N THR A 156 13.95 -4.03 0.27
CA THR A 156 14.90 -4.80 -0.54
C THR A 156 14.19 -5.98 -1.23
N TYR A 157 13.25 -6.63 -0.55
CA TYR A 157 12.40 -7.63 -1.15
C TYR A 157 11.51 -7.06 -2.26
N ALA A 158 10.85 -5.92 -2.02
CA ALA A 158 10.06 -5.23 -3.03
C ALA A 158 10.89 -4.78 -4.25
N PHE A 159 12.11 -4.29 -4.01
CA PHE A 159 13.06 -3.94 -5.07
C PHE A 159 13.43 -5.14 -5.94
N TRP A 160 13.77 -6.27 -5.31
CA TRP A 160 14.10 -7.49 -6.03
C TRP A 160 12.93 -7.99 -6.89
N LEU A 161 11.70 -7.95 -6.34
CA LEU A 161 10.49 -8.29 -7.10
C LEU A 161 10.28 -7.37 -8.32
N ALA A 162 10.70 -6.11 -8.23
CA ALA A 162 10.56 -5.11 -9.28
C ALA A 162 11.68 -5.14 -10.35
N LYS A 163 12.59 -6.11 -10.32
CA LYS A 163 13.72 -6.18 -11.27
C LYS A 163 13.22 -6.16 -12.72
N GLY A 164 13.65 -5.15 -13.48
CA GLY A 164 13.28 -4.94 -14.89
C GLY A 164 11.99 -4.17 -15.11
N ALA A 165 11.27 -3.78 -14.04
CA ALA A 165 10.07 -2.95 -14.16
C ALA A 165 10.43 -1.48 -14.46
N PRO A 166 9.63 -0.76 -15.27
CA PRO A 166 9.88 0.64 -15.59
C PRO A 166 9.53 1.56 -14.41
N VAL A 167 10.50 2.35 -13.94
CA VAL A 167 10.29 3.32 -12.85
C VAL A 167 9.32 4.43 -13.29
N GLY A 168 8.40 4.82 -12.41
CA GLY A 168 7.47 5.94 -12.61
C GLY A 168 6.36 5.70 -13.65
N THR A 169 6.30 4.50 -14.25
CA THR A 169 5.28 4.16 -15.24
C THR A 169 4.24 3.22 -14.65
N PRO A 170 2.92 3.49 -14.81
CA PRO A 170 1.90 2.53 -14.42
C PRO A 170 2.07 1.20 -15.16
N VAL A 171 2.07 0.10 -14.42
CA VAL A 171 2.15 -1.26 -14.96
C VAL A 171 0.82 -1.98 -14.70
N PRO A 172 0.25 -2.68 -15.72
CA PRO A 172 -0.99 -3.44 -15.54
C PRO A 172 -0.88 -4.45 -14.38
N GLY A 173 -1.94 -4.59 -13.60
CA GLY A 173 -1.96 -5.45 -12.41
C GLY A 173 -1.51 -4.77 -11.10
N SER A 174 -1.22 -3.46 -11.14
CA SER A 174 -0.94 -2.67 -9.94
C SER A 174 -2.20 -2.43 -9.09
N GLY A 175 -2.07 -2.52 -7.77
CA GLY A 175 -3.20 -2.30 -6.85
C GLY A 175 -4.26 -3.40 -6.92
N TYR A 176 -5.49 -3.05 -6.54
CA TYR A 176 -6.68 -3.87 -6.78
C TYR A 176 -7.44 -3.31 -7.98
N PRO A 177 -8.17 -4.15 -8.74
CA PRO A 177 -9.00 -3.67 -9.84
C PRO A 177 -10.07 -2.71 -9.33
N LYS A 178 -10.33 -1.66 -10.10
CA LYS A 178 -11.45 -0.76 -9.86
C LYS A 178 -12.69 -1.35 -10.53
N LEU A 179 -13.64 -1.79 -9.73
CA LEU A 179 -14.93 -2.27 -10.24
C LEU A 179 -15.78 -1.11 -10.75
N LYS A 180 -16.75 -1.41 -11.60
CA LYS A 180 -17.78 -0.44 -11.94
C LYS A 180 -18.64 -0.18 -10.70
N LYS A 181 -19.34 0.95 -10.72
CA LYS A 181 -20.38 1.20 -9.71
C LYS A 181 -21.42 0.08 -9.80
N PRO A 182 -21.86 -0.48 -8.67
CA PRO A 182 -22.83 -1.56 -8.69
C PRO A 182 -24.15 -1.06 -9.28
N ALA A 183 -24.86 -1.94 -10.00
CA ALA A 183 -26.13 -1.60 -10.63
C ALA A 183 -27.22 -1.30 -9.59
N GLN A 184 -27.12 -1.94 -8.43
CA GLN A 184 -27.93 -1.68 -7.24
C GLN A 184 -27.04 -1.21 -6.11
N SER A 185 -27.56 -0.34 -5.23
CA SER A 185 -26.86 0.04 -4.01
C SER A 185 -26.44 -1.22 -3.25
N ALA A 186 -25.16 -1.25 -2.83
CA ALA A 186 -24.59 -2.38 -2.13
C ALA A 186 -25.37 -2.65 -0.83
N ASP A 187 -25.71 -3.90 -0.57
CA ASP A 187 -26.68 -4.28 0.47
C ASP A 187 -26.12 -5.29 1.47
N TYR A 188 -26.38 -5.04 2.75
CA TYR A 188 -25.92 -5.88 3.85
C TYR A 188 -26.49 -7.30 3.79
N ALA A 189 -27.80 -7.46 3.57
CA ALA A 189 -28.47 -8.76 3.61
C ALA A 189 -28.15 -9.63 2.40
N ARG A 190 -27.95 -9.04 1.22
CA ARG A 190 -27.39 -9.75 0.06
C ARG A 190 -25.95 -10.15 0.31
N GLY A 191 -25.14 -9.25 0.88
CA GLY A 191 -23.75 -9.50 1.22
C GLY A 191 -23.58 -10.65 2.22
N GLU A 192 -24.45 -10.73 3.22
CA GLU A 192 -24.49 -11.83 4.20
C GLU A 192 -24.71 -13.19 3.52
N LYS A 193 -25.63 -13.26 2.55
CA LYS A 193 -25.88 -14.49 1.78
C LYS A 193 -24.67 -14.90 0.95
N VAL A 194 -24.05 -13.93 0.26
CA VAL A 194 -22.81 -14.16 -0.49
C VAL A 194 -21.71 -14.67 0.45
N TYR A 195 -21.58 -14.06 1.63
CA TYR A 195 -20.60 -14.45 2.65
C TYR A 195 -20.80 -15.89 3.12
N ALA A 196 -22.02 -16.24 3.52
CA ALA A 196 -22.35 -17.58 4.02
C ALA A 196 -22.06 -18.66 2.97
N GLN A 197 -22.32 -18.38 1.69
CA GLN A 197 -22.14 -19.33 0.60
C GLN A 197 -20.68 -19.47 0.15
N ASN A 198 -19.90 -18.38 0.19
CA ASN A 198 -18.62 -18.31 -0.52
C ASN A 198 -17.40 -18.06 0.39
N CYS A 199 -17.61 -17.59 1.62
CA CYS A 199 -16.54 -17.06 2.48
C CYS A 199 -16.45 -17.77 3.84
N ALA A 200 -17.60 -18.05 4.46
CA ALA A 200 -17.68 -18.54 5.84
C ALA A 200 -16.94 -19.87 6.07
N LEU A 201 -16.84 -20.73 5.06
CA LEU A 201 -16.09 -22.00 5.15
C LEU A 201 -14.62 -21.79 5.53
N CYS A 202 -14.00 -20.70 5.07
CA CYS A 202 -12.60 -20.39 5.36
C CYS A 202 -12.47 -19.33 6.46
N HIS A 203 -13.30 -18.29 6.42
CA HIS A 203 -13.18 -17.15 7.34
C HIS A 203 -14.00 -17.28 8.63
N GLY A 204 -14.76 -18.36 8.79
CA GLY A 204 -15.66 -18.57 9.93
C GLY A 204 -16.99 -17.87 9.72
N ALA A 205 -18.08 -18.39 10.31
CA ALA A 205 -19.37 -17.68 10.29
C ALA A 205 -19.32 -16.36 11.08
N ASP A 206 -18.40 -16.27 12.04
CA ASP A 206 -18.11 -15.10 12.87
C ASP A 206 -16.99 -14.20 12.30
N GLY A 207 -16.45 -14.53 11.12
CA GLY A 207 -15.39 -13.77 10.44
C GLY A 207 -14.06 -13.67 11.16
N LEU A 208 -13.84 -14.48 12.22
CA LEU A 208 -12.59 -14.46 13.01
C LEU A 208 -11.44 -15.25 12.35
N GLY A 209 -11.69 -15.83 11.18
CA GLY A 209 -10.73 -16.66 10.47
C GLY A 209 -10.53 -18.02 11.14
N GLN A 210 -9.51 -18.74 10.70
CA GLN A 210 -9.17 -20.05 11.27
C GLN A 210 -7.70 -20.13 11.61
N ARG A 211 -7.40 -20.88 12.67
CA ARG A 211 -6.05 -21.09 13.19
C ARG A 211 -5.71 -22.57 13.23
N ALA A 212 -4.45 -22.88 12.95
CA ALA A 212 -3.84 -24.19 13.18
C ALA A 212 -2.67 -23.98 14.15
N GLY A 213 -2.89 -24.31 15.43
CA GLY A 213 -1.99 -23.93 16.51
C GLY A 213 -1.79 -22.41 16.56
N ASP A 214 -0.53 -21.97 16.53
CA ASP A 214 -0.18 -20.55 16.58
C ASP A 214 -0.27 -19.84 15.22
N LYS A 215 -0.53 -20.58 14.14
CA LYS A 215 -0.60 -20.01 12.78
C LYS A 215 -2.03 -19.63 12.42
N GLN A 216 -2.22 -18.37 12.01
CA GLN A 216 -3.44 -17.94 11.34
C GLN A 216 -3.42 -18.49 9.90
N VAL A 217 -4.31 -19.42 9.58
CA VAL A 217 -4.38 -20.06 8.25
C VAL A 217 -5.29 -19.25 7.32
N PHE A 218 -6.46 -18.86 7.81
CA PHE A 218 -7.36 -17.92 7.13
C PHE A 218 -7.51 -16.67 7.99
N PRO A 219 -7.30 -15.47 7.43
CA PRO A 219 -7.26 -14.25 8.22
C PRO A 219 -8.64 -13.86 8.78
N PRO A 220 -8.70 -13.25 9.98
CA PRO A 220 -9.90 -12.58 10.46
C PRO A 220 -10.23 -11.39 9.55
N LEU A 221 -11.49 -11.27 9.16
CA LEU A 221 -11.99 -10.20 8.30
C LEU A 221 -12.52 -8.99 9.08
N TRP A 222 -12.95 -9.23 10.32
CA TRP A 222 -13.35 -8.21 11.29
C TRP A 222 -13.01 -8.67 12.71
N GLY A 223 -13.45 -7.92 13.71
CA GLY A 223 -13.13 -8.15 15.12
C GLY A 223 -11.74 -7.64 15.52
N PRO A 224 -11.35 -7.84 16.78
CA PRO A 224 -10.17 -7.19 17.37
C PRO A 224 -8.83 -7.71 16.81
N LYS A 225 -8.85 -8.83 16.08
CA LYS A 225 -7.67 -9.44 15.46
C LYS A 225 -7.55 -9.20 13.96
N SER A 226 -8.43 -8.40 13.37
CA SER A 226 -8.36 -7.98 11.97
C SER A 226 -7.63 -6.63 11.80
N TYR A 227 -7.69 -6.06 10.59
CA TYR A 227 -7.22 -4.71 10.29
C TYR A 227 -8.11 -3.67 10.97
N ASN A 228 -7.56 -2.51 11.33
CA ASN A 228 -8.29 -1.46 12.04
C ASN A 228 -9.06 -0.52 11.10
N TRP A 229 -9.88 0.36 11.67
CA TRP A 229 -10.68 1.35 10.95
C TRP A 229 -9.88 2.37 10.13
N GLY A 230 -8.55 2.46 10.31
CA GLY A 230 -7.70 3.30 9.47
C GLY A 230 -7.11 2.58 8.24
N ALA A 231 -7.30 1.28 8.10
CA ALA A 231 -6.67 0.46 7.06
C ALA A 231 -7.44 0.49 5.75
N GLY A 232 -6.78 0.66 4.60
CA GLY A 232 -7.45 0.81 3.30
C GLY A 232 -8.40 -0.32 2.90
N MET A 233 -8.30 -1.52 3.49
CA MET A 233 -9.23 -2.63 3.23
C MET A 233 -10.64 -2.39 3.84
N HIS A 234 -10.79 -1.44 4.75
CA HIS A 234 -12.12 -1.03 5.24
C HIS A 234 -12.91 -0.19 4.22
N GLN A 235 -12.24 0.31 3.18
CA GLN A 235 -12.85 1.07 2.09
C GLN A 235 -13.56 0.12 1.14
N LEU A 236 -14.82 0.41 0.83
CA LEU A 236 -15.68 -0.49 0.05
C LEU A 236 -15.13 -0.76 -1.35
N ALA A 237 -14.56 0.25 -2.02
CA ALA A 237 -13.97 0.13 -3.36
C ALA A 237 -12.72 -0.76 -3.38
N ASN A 238 -11.87 -0.66 -2.35
CA ASN A 238 -10.70 -1.53 -2.25
C ASN A 238 -11.13 -2.97 -1.91
N ALA A 239 -12.06 -3.13 -0.96
CA ALA A 239 -12.55 -4.43 -0.54
C ALA A 239 -13.25 -5.15 -1.70
N SER A 240 -14.17 -4.49 -2.41
CA SER A 240 -14.89 -5.08 -3.54
C SER A 240 -13.94 -5.46 -4.67
N GLY A 241 -12.99 -4.60 -5.04
CA GLY A 241 -11.96 -4.88 -6.03
C GLY A 241 -11.06 -6.06 -5.65
N PHE A 242 -10.60 -6.11 -4.39
CA PHE A 242 -9.83 -7.25 -3.89
C PHE A 242 -10.63 -8.54 -3.92
N ILE A 243 -11.87 -8.51 -3.41
CA ILE A 243 -12.75 -9.68 -3.32
C ILE A 243 -13.07 -10.20 -4.72
N GLN A 244 -13.51 -9.35 -5.65
CA GLN A 244 -13.86 -9.78 -7.00
C GLN A 244 -12.68 -10.42 -7.71
N ALA A 245 -11.48 -9.85 -7.59
CA ALA A 245 -10.32 -10.34 -8.33
C ALA A 245 -9.65 -11.55 -7.70
N ASN A 246 -9.80 -11.75 -6.38
CA ASN A 246 -8.97 -12.68 -5.62
C ASN A 246 -9.74 -13.69 -4.76
N MET A 247 -11.04 -13.48 -4.54
CA MET A 247 -11.87 -14.31 -3.69
C MET A 247 -13.09 -14.90 -4.45
N PRO A 248 -13.52 -16.12 -4.09
CA PRO A 248 -12.89 -17.06 -3.14
C PRO A 248 -11.48 -17.49 -3.56
N LEU A 249 -10.64 -17.90 -2.62
CA LEU A 249 -9.24 -18.21 -2.90
C LEU A 249 -9.11 -19.28 -4.01
N GLY A 250 -8.34 -18.97 -5.05
CA GLY A 250 -8.18 -19.84 -6.24
C GLY A 250 -9.34 -19.77 -7.24
N LYS A 251 -10.38 -18.97 -6.95
CA LYS A 251 -11.57 -18.73 -7.78
C LYS A 251 -11.82 -17.23 -7.97
N GLY A 252 -10.77 -16.43 -8.03
CA GLY A 252 -10.89 -15.00 -8.33
C GLY A 252 -11.62 -14.78 -9.66
N GLY A 253 -12.49 -13.77 -9.70
CA GLY A 253 -13.31 -13.41 -10.84
C GLY A 253 -14.66 -14.14 -10.94
N THR A 254 -14.95 -15.10 -10.06
CA THR A 254 -16.20 -15.86 -10.14
C THR A 254 -17.40 -15.15 -9.51
N LEU A 255 -17.18 -14.25 -8.54
CA LEU A 255 -18.25 -13.41 -8.02
C LEU A 255 -18.60 -12.33 -9.03
N SER A 256 -19.89 -12.02 -9.16
CA SER A 256 -20.29 -10.84 -9.92
C SER A 256 -19.77 -9.57 -9.23
N GLU A 257 -19.62 -8.46 -9.97
CA GLU A 257 -19.23 -7.19 -9.34
C GLU A 257 -20.23 -6.77 -8.26
N GLN A 258 -21.54 -7.02 -8.48
CA GLN A 258 -22.58 -6.73 -7.49
C GLN A 258 -22.38 -7.55 -6.20
N ASP A 259 -22.12 -8.85 -6.32
CA ASP A 259 -21.87 -9.71 -5.15
C ASP A 259 -20.63 -9.27 -4.39
N ALA A 260 -19.57 -8.84 -5.10
CA ALA A 260 -18.35 -8.33 -4.49
C ALA A 260 -18.59 -7.01 -3.72
N TRP A 261 -19.42 -6.12 -4.24
CA TRP A 261 -19.84 -4.91 -3.53
C TRP A 261 -20.71 -5.23 -2.31
N ASP A 262 -21.70 -6.10 -2.46
CA ASP A 262 -22.62 -6.50 -1.38
C ASP A 262 -21.85 -7.17 -0.23
N VAL A 263 -20.98 -8.14 -0.54
CA VAL A 263 -20.19 -8.83 0.50
C VAL A 263 -19.13 -7.92 1.13
N ALA A 264 -18.60 -6.94 0.40
CA ALA A 264 -17.71 -5.91 0.97
C ALA A 264 -18.46 -5.04 2.00
N VAL A 265 -19.71 -4.66 1.72
CA VAL A 265 -20.57 -3.96 2.70
C VAL A 265 -20.81 -4.83 3.92
N PHE A 266 -21.20 -6.09 3.74
CA PHE A 266 -21.38 -7.00 4.87
C PHE A 266 -20.10 -7.13 5.72
N MET A 267 -18.96 -7.44 5.10
CA MET A 267 -17.67 -7.58 5.78
C MET A 267 -17.26 -6.32 6.54
N ASN A 268 -17.39 -5.14 5.93
CA ASN A 268 -16.98 -3.86 6.54
C ASN A 268 -18.08 -3.22 7.40
N SER A 269 -19.23 -3.86 7.57
CA SER A 269 -20.28 -3.48 8.54
C SER A 269 -20.10 -4.11 9.92
N HIS A 270 -18.97 -4.75 10.18
CA HIS A 270 -18.64 -5.34 11.48
C HIS A 270 -17.57 -4.52 12.19
N GLU A 271 -17.62 -4.53 13.53
CA GLU A 271 -16.62 -3.82 14.33
C GLU A 271 -15.23 -4.43 14.21
N ARG A 272 -14.24 -3.55 14.38
CA ARG A 272 -12.82 -3.84 14.34
C ARG A 272 -12.09 -2.84 15.23
N SER A 273 -10.79 -3.07 15.44
CA SER A 273 -9.97 -2.13 16.21
C SER A 273 -10.13 -0.69 15.71
N GLN A 274 -10.19 0.24 16.66
CA GLN A 274 -10.40 1.66 16.43
C GLN A 274 -9.33 2.26 15.49
N ASP A 275 -9.68 3.34 14.78
CA ASP A 275 -8.73 4.12 14.01
C ASP A 275 -7.65 4.70 14.94
N PRO A 276 -6.35 4.49 14.69
CA PRO A 276 -5.28 5.08 15.50
C PRO A 276 -5.31 6.61 15.59
N ARG A 277 -6.09 7.27 14.74
CA ARG A 277 -6.28 8.72 14.68
C ARG A 277 -7.50 9.19 15.49
N PHE A 278 -8.26 8.28 16.09
CA PHE A 278 -9.42 8.58 16.94
C PHE A 278 -9.00 9.37 18.18
N LYS A 279 -9.79 10.39 18.54
CA LYS A 279 -9.53 11.30 19.68
C LYS A 279 -10.70 11.40 20.65
N GLY A 280 -11.59 10.40 20.68
CA GLY A 280 -12.73 10.35 21.60
C GLY A 280 -14.09 10.64 20.95
N SER A 281 -14.14 11.09 19.70
CA SER A 281 -15.39 11.35 18.97
C SER A 281 -15.42 10.64 17.62
N VAL A 282 -16.42 9.77 17.43
CA VAL A 282 -16.65 9.04 16.18
C VAL A 282 -17.06 10.02 15.08
N ALA A 283 -17.94 10.97 15.39
CA ALA A 283 -18.42 11.97 14.43
C ALA A 283 -17.27 12.85 13.91
N GLU A 284 -16.38 13.31 14.79
CA GLU A 284 -15.21 14.11 14.38
C GLU A 284 -14.21 13.29 13.57
N THR A 285 -13.98 12.03 13.98
CA THR A 285 -13.10 11.11 13.26
C THR A 285 -13.65 10.80 11.86
N ARG A 286 -14.98 10.62 11.74
CA ARG A 286 -15.64 10.45 10.45
C ARG A 286 -15.44 11.67 9.57
N LYS A 287 -15.86 12.84 10.05
CA LYS A 287 -15.75 14.12 9.33
C LYS A 287 -14.34 14.37 8.81
N LYS A 288 -13.32 13.99 9.58
CA LYS A 288 -11.93 14.27 9.22
C LYS A 288 -11.29 13.22 8.31
N TYR A 289 -11.63 11.95 8.46
CA TYR A 289 -10.87 10.86 7.83
C TYR A 289 -11.69 9.88 6.99
N HIS A 290 -13.02 9.90 7.11
CA HIS A 290 -13.92 8.89 6.57
C HIS A 290 -15.19 9.48 5.94
N ASP A 291 -15.21 10.78 5.65
CA ASP A 291 -16.38 11.48 5.12
C ASP A 291 -16.54 11.24 3.60
N THR A 292 -16.75 9.98 3.24
CA THR A 292 -16.95 9.52 1.87
C THR A 292 -17.98 8.38 1.84
N ASP A 293 -18.61 8.18 0.68
CA ASP A 293 -19.51 7.03 0.44
C ASP A 293 -18.77 5.68 0.45
N ASP A 294 -17.44 5.72 0.51
CA ASP A 294 -16.55 4.56 0.48
C ASP A 294 -16.23 4.02 1.89
N SER A 295 -16.69 4.71 2.95
CA SER A 295 -16.43 4.34 4.34
C SER A 295 -17.71 4.29 5.19
N LEU A 296 -17.89 3.14 5.84
CA LEU A 296 -18.99 2.90 6.78
C LEU A 296 -18.69 3.40 8.21
N TYR A 297 -17.48 3.89 8.49
CA TYR A 297 -17.08 4.36 9.82
C TYR A 297 -17.99 5.53 10.28
N GLY A 298 -18.62 5.40 11.44
CA GLY A 298 -19.56 6.38 11.99
C GLY A 298 -20.96 6.34 11.38
N MET A 299 -21.26 5.37 10.51
CA MET A 299 -22.62 5.09 10.05
C MET A 299 -23.32 4.11 10.99
N THR A 300 -24.65 4.22 11.08
CA THR A 300 -25.46 3.23 11.79
C THR A 300 -25.78 2.06 10.88
N VAL A 301 -25.38 0.85 11.27
CA VAL A 301 -25.74 -0.40 10.61
C VAL A 301 -26.33 -1.34 11.65
N ASN A 302 -27.52 -1.89 11.37
CA ASN A 302 -28.24 -2.78 12.30
C ASN A 302 -28.41 -2.20 13.72
N GLY A 303 -28.67 -0.89 13.81
CA GLY A 303 -28.86 -0.20 15.09
C GLY A 303 -27.57 0.16 15.85
N HIS A 304 -26.40 -0.16 15.30
CA HIS A 304 -25.10 0.11 15.91
C HIS A 304 -24.30 1.14 15.11
N VAL A 305 -23.68 2.11 15.79
CA VAL A 305 -22.81 3.11 15.14
C VAL A 305 -21.41 2.54 14.99
N LEU A 306 -20.96 2.32 13.76
CA LEU A 306 -19.68 1.70 13.49
C LEU A 306 -18.50 2.59 13.92
N GLY A 307 -17.45 1.96 14.44
CA GLY A 307 -16.29 2.66 14.99
C GLY A 307 -16.56 3.25 16.38
N SER A 308 -17.64 2.86 17.05
CA SER A 308 -17.84 3.19 18.47
C SER A 308 -17.04 2.22 19.37
N PRO A 309 -16.45 2.71 20.48
CA PRO A 309 -15.72 1.86 21.43
C PRO A 309 -16.62 0.86 22.19
#